data_AF-I4F454-F1
#
_entry.id   AF-I4F454-F1
#
_cell.length_a   1.000
_cell.length_b   1.000
_cell.length_c   1.000
_cell.angle_alpha   90.00
_cell.angle_beta   90.00
_cell.angle_gamma   90.00
#
_symmetry.space_group_name_H-M   'P 1'
#
loop_
_entity.id
_entity.type
_entity.pdbx_description
1 polymer ?
#
loop_
_entity_poly.entity_id
_entity_poly.type
_entity_poly.pdbx_seq_one_letter_code
_entity_poly.pdbx_strand_id
1 'polypeptide(L)'
;MTAPVPPGLPTGPVAGPTELPVADTVDVREGPEVAHELLSVLPLLGEWHGEGQAAGAGGDHRFGQWVRFAHDGRDFLSYDSRTWRLSDDGRVVGPDQRESGFLRPRGEDEVELLVSSPAGLVEIYVGTARTTTSWELDTDVLARTPDHPDTSRAKRLYGIVEGALLYAIDRAAGDQPLRPTMSARLERIR
;
A
#
# COMPACT_ATOMS: atom_id res chain seq x y z
N MET A 1 13.77 19.21 -40.95
CA MET A 1 15.02 19.47 -40.21
C MET A 1 14.85 18.89 -38.83
N THR A 2 15.53 17.80 -38.52
CA THR A 2 15.50 17.20 -37.18
C THR A 2 16.29 18.10 -36.24
N ALA A 3 15.69 18.53 -35.13
CA ALA A 3 16.39 19.33 -34.13
C ALA A 3 17.60 18.52 -33.59
N PRO A 4 18.76 19.15 -33.37
CA PRO A 4 19.92 18.46 -32.81
C PRO A 4 19.58 17.96 -31.40
N VAL A 5 20.01 16.73 -31.09
CA VAL A 5 19.82 16.13 -29.76
C VAL A 5 20.58 16.97 -28.72
N PRO A 6 19.94 17.35 -27.60
CA PRO A 6 20.60 18.06 -26.50
C PRO A 6 21.88 17.35 -26.02
N PRO A 7 22.95 18.10 -25.69
CA PRO A 7 24.18 17.51 -25.19
C PRO A 7 23.93 16.71 -23.90
N GLY A 8 24.51 15.53 -23.80
CA GLY A 8 24.37 14.63 -22.65
C GLY A 8 23.25 13.59 -22.75
N LEU A 9 22.40 13.64 -23.78
CA LEU A 9 21.43 12.58 -24.04
C LEU A 9 22.06 11.44 -24.87
N PRO A 10 21.63 10.19 -24.66
CA PRO A 10 22.04 9.07 -25.50
C PRO A 10 21.70 9.35 -26.97
N THR A 11 22.64 9.09 -27.88
CA THR A 11 22.47 9.28 -29.32
C THR A 11 21.85 8.07 -30.02
N GLY A 12 21.58 7.00 -29.27
CA GLY A 12 20.98 5.76 -29.76
C GLY A 12 20.13 5.08 -28.69
N PRO A 13 19.37 4.05 -29.06
CA PRO A 13 18.51 3.32 -28.13
C PRO A 13 19.36 2.61 -27.06
N VAL A 14 18.94 2.71 -25.80
CA VAL A 14 19.45 1.85 -24.73
C VAL A 14 18.81 0.47 -24.90
N ALA A 15 19.64 -0.57 -25.01
CA ALA A 15 19.21 -1.94 -25.21
C ALA A 15 19.79 -2.85 -24.12
N GLY A 16 19.08 -3.94 -23.81
CA GLY A 16 19.47 -4.92 -22.81
C GLY A 16 18.64 -4.84 -21.52
N PRO A 17 18.86 -5.78 -20.58
CA PRO A 17 18.22 -5.75 -19.27
C PRO A 17 18.60 -4.49 -18.48
N THR A 18 17.61 -3.83 -17.88
CA THR A 18 17.88 -2.71 -16.96
C THR A 18 18.36 -3.27 -15.63
N GLU A 19 19.57 -2.89 -15.23
CA GLU A 19 20.06 -3.08 -13.87
C GLU A 19 19.78 -1.81 -13.05
N LEU A 20 19.04 -1.96 -11.95
CA LEU A 20 18.78 -0.84 -11.04
C LEU A 20 20.01 -0.64 -10.14
N PRO A 21 20.40 0.62 -9.84
CA PRO A 21 21.50 0.88 -8.92
C PRO A 21 21.30 0.27 -7.53
N VAL A 22 20.04 0.21 -7.10
CA VAL A 22 19.61 -0.45 -5.86
C VAL A 22 18.27 -1.13 -6.14
N ALA A 23 18.17 -2.41 -5.77
CA ALA A 23 16.92 -3.15 -5.85
C ALA A 23 16.14 -3.04 -4.54
N ASP A 24 14.80 -3.05 -4.63
CA ASP A 24 13.95 -3.16 -3.46
C ASP A 24 14.19 -4.51 -2.75
N THR A 25 14.31 -4.47 -1.43
CA THR A 25 14.36 -5.65 -0.56
C THR A 25 13.21 -5.63 0.45
N VAL A 26 12.73 -6.83 0.78
CA VAL A 26 11.74 -7.06 1.86
C VAL A 26 12.38 -7.71 3.08
N ASP A 27 13.67 -8.06 3.03
CA ASP A 27 14.41 -8.71 4.10
C ASP A 27 15.57 -7.81 4.54
N VAL A 28 15.61 -7.50 5.84
CA VAL A 28 16.67 -6.70 6.47
C VAL A 28 18.08 -7.31 6.33
N ARG A 29 18.17 -8.58 5.93
CA ARG A 29 19.43 -9.32 5.74
C ARG A 29 19.97 -9.26 4.31
N GLU A 30 19.17 -8.78 3.36
CA GLU A 30 19.49 -8.73 1.93
C GLU A 30 19.41 -7.29 1.42
N GLY A 31 20.34 -6.88 0.56
CA GLY A 31 20.31 -5.56 -0.06
C GLY A 31 20.90 -4.43 0.80
N PRO A 32 20.46 -3.17 0.61
CA PRO A 32 20.99 -2.02 1.34
C PRO A 32 20.62 -2.06 2.83
N GLU A 33 21.39 -1.34 3.65
CA GLU A 33 21.07 -1.17 5.07
C GLU A 33 19.72 -0.46 5.25
N VAL A 34 18.96 -0.85 6.27
CA VAL A 34 17.68 -0.22 6.62
C VAL A 34 17.96 1.17 7.20
N ALA A 35 17.36 2.21 6.61
CA ALA A 35 17.44 3.57 7.13
C ALA A 35 16.88 3.65 8.56
N HIS A 36 17.53 4.44 9.42
CA HIS A 36 17.12 4.60 10.82
C HIS A 36 15.70 5.17 10.95
N GLU A 37 15.30 6.00 10.00
CA GLU A 37 13.98 6.61 9.90
C GLU A 37 12.87 5.57 9.74
N LEU A 38 13.19 4.36 9.27
CA LEU A 38 12.22 3.28 9.07
C LEU A 38 11.87 2.52 10.35
N LEU A 39 12.51 2.78 11.49
CA LEU A 39 12.32 1.98 12.70
C LEU A 39 10.85 1.91 13.18
N SER A 40 10.08 3.00 13.04
CA SER A 40 8.66 3.05 13.45
C SER A 40 7.72 2.26 12.55
N VAL A 41 8.16 1.87 11.34
CA VAL A 41 7.39 1.06 10.38
C VAL A 41 8.08 -0.25 10.03
N LEU A 42 9.27 -0.51 10.58
CA LEU A 42 10.10 -1.67 10.28
C LEU A 42 9.34 -3.00 10.40
N PRO A 43 8.45 -3.21 11.38
CA PRO A 43 7.72 -4.48 11.46
C PRO A 43 6.79 -4.75 10.28
N LEU A 44 6.40 -3.75 9.48
CA LEU A 44 5.61 -3.95 8.26
C LEU A 44 6.44 -4.52 7.10
N LEU A 45 7.75 -4.28 7.08
CA LEU A 45 8.64 -4.73 6.01
C LEU A 45 8.49 -6.23 5.79
N GLY A 46 8.21 -6.66 4.55
CA GLY A 46 7.94 -8.06 4.24
C GLY A 46 6.89 -8.25 3.15
N GLU A 47 6.60 -9.52 2.87
CA GLU A 47 5.43 -9.91 2.08
C GLU A 47 4.40 -10.62 2.96
N TRP A 48 3.14 -10.26 2.74
CA TRP A 48 2.01 -10.69 3.53
C TRP A 48 0.95 -11.28 2.62
N HIS A 49 0.33 -12.37 3.06
CA HIS A 49 -0.70 -13.05 2.30
C HIS A 49 -1.78 -13.61 3.22
N GLY A 50 -3.04 -13.44 2.83
CA GLY A 50 -4.15 -13.97 3.60
C GLY A 50 -5.48 -13.57 3.00
N GLU A 51 -6.48 -13.44 3.86
CA GLU A 51 -7.86 -13.20 3.46
C GLU A 51 -8.51 -12.13 4.32
N GLY A 52 -9.58 -11.55 3.77
CA GLY A 52 -10.39 -10.57 4.44
C GLY A 52 -11.84 -10.57 3.99
N GLN A 53 -12.59 -9.64 4.56
CA GLN A 53 -13.97 -9.39 4.23
C GLN A 53 -14.15 -7.93 3.86
N ALA A 54 -14.92 -7.67 2.81
CA ALA A 54 -15.22 -6.33 2.35
C ALA A 54 -16.73 -6.14 2.16
N ALA A 55 -17.20 -4.95 2.49
CA ALA A 55 -18.58 -4.54 2.25
C ALA A 55 -18.80 -4.34 0.75
N GLY A 56 -19.95 -4.79 0.24
CA GLY A 56 -20.34 -4.63 -1.16
C GLY A 56 -21.81 -4.24 -1.30
N ALA A 57 -22.17 -3.66 -2.44
CA ALA A 57 -23.55 -3.26 -2.72
C ALA A 57 -24.56 -4.44 -2.67
N GLY A 58 -24.09 -5.66 -2.97
CA GLY A 58 -24.87 -6.90 -2.89
C GLY A 58 -24.68 -7.68 -1.57
N GLY A 59 -24.05 -7.08 -0.56
CA GLY A 59 -23.66 -7.73 0.68
C GLY A 59 -22.14 -7.91 0.82
N ASP A 60 -21.75 -8.36 2.00
CA ASP A 60 -20.36 -8.63 2.35
C ASP A 60 -19.81 -9.81 1.53
N HIS A 61 -18.52 -9.77 1.23
CA HIS A 61 -17.86 -10.80 0.46
C HIS A 61 -16.43 -11.03 0.94
N ARG A 62 -15.93 -12.25 0.69
CA ARG A 62 -14.55 -12.63 0.98
C ARG A 62 -13.62 -12.23 -0.15
N PHE A 63 -12.38 -11.90 0.20
CA PHE A 63 -11.30 -11.70 -0.74
C PHE A 63 -10.00 -12.30 -0.21
N GLY A 64 -9.14 -12.73 -1.12
CA GLY A 64 -7.74 -13.00 -0.82
C GLY A 64 -6.90 -11.77 -1.13
N GLN A 65 -5.76 -11.64 -0.48
CA GLN A 65 -4.90 -10.48 -0.62
C GLN A 65 -3.44 -10.85 -0.47
N TRP A 66 -2.62 -10.19 -1.29
CA TRP A 66 -1.17 -10.10 -1.12
C TRP A 66 -0.77 -8.64 -0.95
N VAL A 67 0.14 -8.38 -0.02
CA VAL A 67 0.72 -7.05 0.25
C VAL A 67 2.23 -7.17 0.35
N ARG A 68 2.95 -6.22 -0.24
CA ARG A 68 4.40 -6.09 -0.14
C ARG A 68 4.79 -4.74 0.39
N PHE A 69 5.63 -4.74 1.42
CA PHE A 69 6.37 -3.58 1.92
C PHE A 69 7.85 -3.82 1.72
N ALA A 70 8.53 -2.97 0.94
CA ALA A 70 9.95 -3.12 0.63
C ALA A 70 10.69 -1.78 0.72
N HIS A 71 12.00 -1.79 0.95
CA HIS A 71 12.84 -0.59 0.95
C HIS A 71 14.03 -0.73 0.01
N ASP A 72 14.62 0.40 -0.36
CA ASP A 72 15.88 0.48 -1.12
C ASP A 72 16.98 1.22 -0.34
N GLY A 73 16.82 1.28 0.99
CA GLY A 73 17.76 1.90 1.92
C GLY A 73 17.51 3.39 2.17
N ARG A 74 16.49 3.97 1.52
CA ARG A 74 16.02 5.33 1.78
C ARG A 74 14.90 5.35 2.82
N ASP A 75 14.48 6.56 3.20
CA ASP A 75 13.51 6.89 4.26
C ASP A 75 12.03 6.61 3.89
N PHE A 76 11.77 5.52 3.15
CA PHE A 76 10.41 5.08 2.83
C PHE A 76 10.32 3.57 2.62
N LEU A 77 9.11 3.02 2.81
CA LEU A 77 8.74 1.71 2.28
C LEU A 77 7.92 1.90 1.00
N SER A 78 8.32 1.24 -0.08
CA SER A 78 7.43 0.96 -1.22
C SER A 78 6.30 0.03 -0.77
N TYR A 79 5.12 0.24 -1.34
CA TYR A 79 3.89 -0.47 -1.00
C TYR A 79 3.17 -0.94 -2.28
N ASP A 80 2.84 -2.23 -2.38
CA ASP A 80 1.94 -2.80 -3.42
C ASP A 80 0.96 -3.73 -2.71
N SER A 81 -0.33 -3.57 -3.00
CA SER A 81 -1.42 -4.38 -2.47
C SER A 81 -2.33 -4.82 -3.61
N ARG A 82 -2.67 -6.10 -3.62
CA ARG A 82 -3.52 -6.71 -4.64
C ARG A 82 -4.51 -7.64 -3.98
N THR A 83 -5.77 -7.49 -4.33
CA THR A 83 -6.84 -8.37 -3.88
C THR A 83 -7.48 -9.12 -5.04
N TRP A 84 -8.15 -10.21 -4.70
CA TRP A 84 -8.97 -11.00 -5.61
C TRP A 84 -10.21 -11.51 -4.88
N ARG A 85 -11.31 -11.60 -5.60
CA ARG A 85 -12.59 -12.10 -5.08
C ARG A 85 -12.49 -13.59 -4.80
N LEU A 86 -13.03 -14.00 -3.65
CA LEU A 86 -13.24 -15.40 -3.31
C LEU A 86 -14.73 -15.73 -3.34
N SER A 87 -15.07 -16.92 -3.80
CA SER A 87 -16.39 -17.51 -3.59
C SER A 87 -16.55 -18.00 -2.15
N ASP A 88 -17.78 -18.34 -1.76
CA ASP A 88 -18.08 -18.83 -0.40
C ASP A 88 -17.29 -20.10 -0.04
N ASP A 89 -17.00 -20.94 -1.03
CA ASP A 89 -16.18 -22.16 -0.90
C ASP A 89 -14.67 -21.91 -1.07
N GLY A 90 -14.23 -20.65 -1.12
CA GLY A 90 -12.83 -20.24 -1.09
C GLY A 90 -12.10 -20.32 -2.43
N ARG A 91 -12.80 -20.46 -3.55
CA ARG A 91 -12.17 -20.44 -4.89
C ARG A 91 -11.94 -19.01 -5.35
N VAL A 92 -10.83 -18.80 -6.07
CA VAL A 92 -10.55 -17.52 -6.72
C VAL A 92 -11.53 -17.31 -7.87
N VAL A 93 -12.26 -16.18 -7.82
CA VAL A 93 -13.21 -15.77 -8.86
C VAL A 93 -12.53 -14.87 -9.89
N GLY A 94 -11.68 -13.94 -9.42
CA GLY A 94 -10.98 -13.00 -10.30
C GLY A 94 -10.31 -11.86 -9.54
N PRO A 95 -9.48 -11.04 -10.23
CA PRO A 95 -8.85 -9.88 -9.63
C PRO A 95 -9.87 -8.86 -9.12
N ASP A 96 -9.49 -8.12 -8.10
CA ASP A 96 -10.31 -7.07 -7.50
C ASP A 96 -9.48 -5.78 -7.35
N GLN A 97 -9.40 -5.21 -6.15
CA GLN A 97 -8.71 -3.95 -5.92
C GLN A 97 -7.20 -4.09 -6.02
N ARG A 98 -6.56 -3.03 -6.51
CA ARG A 98 -5.11 -2.88 -6.50
C ARG A 98 -4.78 -1.48 -6.04
N GLU A 99 -3.70 -1.36 -5.29
CA GLU A 99 -3.16 -0.06 -4.94
C GLU A 99 -1.64 -0.13 -4.74
N SER A 100 -0.98 0.99 -4.95
CA SER A 100 0.47 1.08 -4.77
C SER A 100 0.91 2.50 -4.42
N GLY A 101 2.03 2.61 -3.71
CA GLY A 101 2.64 3.89 -3.37
C GLY A 101 3.75 3.76 -2.33
N PHE A 102 3.80 4.69 -1.38
CA PHE A 102 4.91 4.82 -0.43
C PHE A 102 4.41 5.12 0.99
N LEU A 103 4.92 4.39 1.97
CA LEU A 103 4.78 4.67 3.40
C LEU A 103 6.05 5.39 3.89
N ARG A 104 5.88 6.52 4.56
CA ARG A 104 6.96 7.44 4.93
C ARG A 104 6.85 7.79 6.41
N PRO A 105 7.80 7.39 7.25
CA PRO A 105 7.91 7.90 8.62
C PRO A 105 8.27 9.39 8.65
N ARG A 106 7.74 10.11 9.63
CA ARG A 106 7.99 11.52 9.89
C ARG A 106 8.26 11.68 11.39
N GLY A 107 9.48 12.04 11.76
CA GLY A 107 9.86 12.08 13.17
C GLY A 107 9.79 10.70 13.83
N GLU A 108 9.50 10.67 15.14
CA GLU A 108 9.50 9.41 15.90
C GLU A 108 8.26 8.55 15.63
N ASP A 109 7.06 9.13 15.72
CA ASP A 109 5.80 8.38 15.67
C ASP A 109 4.89 8.75 14.51
N GLU A 110 5.14 9.82 13.75
CA GLU A 110 4.24 10.22 12.67
C GLU A 110 4.52 9.41 11.40
N VAL A 111 3.47 9.13 10.63
CA VAL A 111 3.58 8.37 9.37
C VAL A 111 2.67 8.95 8.30
N GLU A 112 3.13 8.93 7.05
CA GLU A 112 2.38 9.28 5.86
C GLU A 112 2.27 8.08 4.94
N LEU A 113 1.07 7.78 4.41
CA LEU A 113 0.90 6.80 3.34
C LEU A 113 0.35 7.49 2.09
N LEU A 114 1.14 7.51 1.03
CA LEU A 114 0.77 8.04 -0.28
C LEU A 114 0.41 6.86 -1.16
N VAL A 115 -0.82 6.81 -1.66
CA VAL A 115 -1.31 5.64 -2.41
C VAL A 115 -2.16 6.06 -3.61
N SER A 116 -2.04 5.27 -4.68
CA SER A 116 -2.84 5.39 -5.89
C SER A 116 -3.46 4.05 -6.25
N SER A 117 -4.67 4.11 -6.81
CA SER A 117 -5.45 2.95 -7.26
C SER A 117 -5.88 3.13 -8.71
N PRO A 118 -5.83 2.06 -9.54
CA PRO A 118 -6.33 2.11 -10.91
C PRO A 118 -7.86 2.27 -10.98
N ALA A 119 -8.56 2.20 -9.85
CA ALA A 119 -9.99 2.57 -9.77
C ALA A 119 -10.23 4.07 -9.98
N GLY A 120 -9.17 4.88 -10.04
CA GLY A 120 -9.26 6.34 -10.18
C GLY A 120 -9.24 7.07 -8.85
N LEU A 121 -8.50 6.54 -7.87
CA LEU A 121 -8.38 7.12 -6.53
C LEU A 121 -6.92 7.39 -6.18
N VAL A 122 -6.64 8.57 -5.64
CA VAL A 122 -5.36 8.93 -5.02
C VAL A 122 -5.64 9.43 -3.62
N GLU A 123 -4.92 8.88 -2.64
CA GLU A 123 -5.10 9.19 -1.22
C GLU A 123 -3.75 9.51 -0.59
N ILE A 124 -3.73 10.53 0.25
CA ILE A 124 -2.64 10.82 1.19
C ILE A 124 -3.23 10.66 2.58
N TYR A 125 -2.69 9.70 3.32
CA TYR A 125 -3.01 9.49 4.71
C TYR A 125 -1.92 10.10 5.59
N VAL A 126 -2.33 10.69 6.70
CA VAL A 126 -1.45 11.14 7.79
C VAL A 126 -1.90 10.42 9.05
N GLY A 127 -0.94 9.95 9.85
CA GLY A 127 -1.23 9.12 11.00
C GLY A 127 -0.09 9.01 11.97
N THR A 128 -0.23 8.06 12.89
CA THR A 128 0.78 7.79 13.93
C THR A 128 0.96 6.30 14.17
N ALA A 129 2.18 5.89 14.49
CA ALA A 129 2.45 4.66 15.20
C ALA A 129 1.89 4.77 16.63
N ARG A 130 0.92 3.92 16.98
CA ARG A 130 0.31 3.90 18.31
C ARG A 130 1.10 3.04 19.29
N THR A 131 1.78 2.03 18.76
CA THR A 131 2.72 1.16 19.46
C THR A 131 3.84 0.81 18.49
N THR A 132 4.82 0.02 18.93
CA THR A 132 5.85 -0.54 18.05
C THR A 132 5.31 -1.40 16.91
N THR A 133 4.04 -1.84 16.96
CA THR A 133 3.45 -2.77 16.00
C THR A 133 2.03 -2.39 15.55
N SER A 134 1.61 -1.15 15.76
CA SER A 134 0.29 -0.68 15.33
C SER A 134 0.30 0.77 14.85
N TRP A 135 -0.53 1.05 13.83
CA TRP A 135 -0.61 2.36 13.17
C TRP A 135 -2.06 2.73 12.91
N GLU A 136 -2.36 4.01 13.04
CA GLU A 136 -3.66 4.60 12.74
C GLU A 136 -3.46 5.79 11.83
N LEU A 137 -4.16 5.80 10.69
CA LEU A 137 -4.04 6.84 9.68
C LEU A 137 -5.42 7.29 9.20
N ASP A 138 -5.56 8.59 8.96
CA ASP A 138 -6.74 9.22 8.40
C ASP A 138 -6.35 9.92 7.09
N THR A 139 -7.27 9.96 6.12
CA THR A 139 -7.04 10.71 4.87
C THR A 139 -6.94 12.21 5.17
N ASP A 140 -5.83 12.83 4.79
CA ASP A 140 -5.66 14.28 4.77
C ASP A 140 -6.07 14.85 3.41
N VAL A 141 -5.63 14.20 2.33
CA VAL A 141 -6.02 14.52 0.95
C VAL A 141 -6.57 13.29 0.26
N LEU A 142 -7.68 13.46 -0.45
CA LEU A 142 -8.24 12.45 -1.33
C LEU A 142 -8.67 13.11 -2.63
N ALA A 143 -8.27 12.54 -3.75
CA ALA A 143 -8.69 12.95 -5.08
C ALA A 143 -9.20 11.75 -5.86
N ARG A 144 -10.29 11.94 -6.60
CA ARG A 144 -10.94 10.87 -7.35
C ARG A 144 -11.26 11.32 -8.78
N THR A 145 -11.16 10.41 -9.73
CA THR A 145 -11.63 10.63 -11.11
C THR A 145 -13.16 10.71 -11.14
N PRO A 146 -13.76 11.30 -12.19
CA PRO A 146 -15.22 11.49 -12.26
C PRO A 146 -16.07 10.21 -12.13
N ASP A 147 -15.51 9.07 -12.54
CA ASP A 147 -16.16 7.76 -12.56
C ASP A 147 -15.91 6.90 -11.31
N HIS A 148 -14.99 7.30 -10.43
CA HIS A 148 -14.78 6.61 -9.16
C HIS A 148 -16.02 6.79 -8.27
N PRO A 149 -16.48 5.74 -7.54
CA PRO A 149 -17.55 5.85 -6.56
C PRO A 149 -17.35 7.00 -5.57
N ASP A 150 -18.43 7.52 -5.00
CA ASP A 150 -18.28 8.60 -4.03
C ASP A 150 -17.50 8.12 -2.79
N THR A 151 -16.41 8.81 -2.50
CA THR A 151 -15.55 8.56 -1.33
C THR A 151 -14.95 9.90 -0.96
N SER A 152 -15.18 10.31 0.28
CA SER A 152 -14.79 11.63 0.79
C SER A 152 -13.74 11.56 1.89
N ARG A 153 -13.74 10.48 2.68
CA ARG A 153 -12.76 10.24 3.75
C ARG A 153 -12.52 8.74 3.91
N ALA A 154 -11.34 8.40 4.42
CA ALA A 154 -11.04 7.05 4.86
C ALA A 154 -10.17 7.06 6.12
N LYS A 155 -10.25 5.96 6.87
CA LYS A 155 -9.42 5.68 8.03
C LYS A 155 -8.88 4.26 7.94
N ARG A 156 -7.59 4.09 8.20
CA ARG A 156 -6.91 2.79 8.18
C ARG A 156 -6.30 2.52 9.54
N LEU A 157 -6.58 1.34 10.07
CA LEU A 157 -5.98 0.79 11.28
C LEU A 157 -5.16 -0.43 10.91
N TYR A 158 -3.90 -0.47 11.29
CA TYR A 158 -3.01 -1.61 11.08
C TYR A 158 -2.46 -2.07 12.43
N GLY A 159 -2.26 -3.39 12.59
CA GLY A 159 -1.63 -3.97 13.77
C GLY A 159 -1.04 -5.34 13.49
N ILE A 160 0.14 -5.62 14.03
CA ILE A 160 0.72 -6.97 13.99
C ILE A 160 0.35 -7.70 15.27
N VAL A 161 -0.44 -8.77 15.13
CA VAL A 161 -0.93 -9.58 16.24
C VAL A 161 -0.54 -11.03 16.00
N GLU A 162 0.21 -11.61 16.93
CA GLU A 162 0.70 -13.00 16.83
C GLU A 162 1.47 -13.27 15.52
N GLY A 163 2.20 -12.27 15.03
CA GLY A 163 2.99 -12.36 13.80
C GLY A 163 2.21 -12.13 12.50
N ALA A 164 0.88 -11.96 12.55
CA ALA A 164 0.05 -11.64 11.39
C ALA A 164 -0.26 -10.15 11.33
N LEU A 165 -0.30 -9.58 10.13
CA LEU A 165 -0.78 -8.22 9.88
C LEU A 165 -2.31 -8.22 9.81
N LEU A 166 -2.94 -7.54 10.75
CA LEU A 166 -4.36 -7.27 10.76
C LEU A 166 -4.60 -5.82 10.37
N TYR A 167 -5.68 -5.57 9.64
CA TYR A 167 -6.11 -4.20 9.40
C TYR A 167 -7.63 -4.07 9.27
N ALA A 168 -8.09 -2.83 9.44
CA ALA A 168 -9.44 -2.39 9.11
C ALA A 168 -9.39 -1.07 8.34
N ILE A 169 -10.28 -0.93 7.35
CA ILE A 169 -10.48 0.29 6.56
C ILE A 169 -11.93 0.72 6.69
N ASP A 170 -12.12 1.94 7.18
CA ASP A 170 -13.40 2.61 7.18
C ASP A 170 -13.41 3.68 6.08
N ARG A 171 -14.54 3.86 5.40
CA ARG A 171 -14.73 4.92 4.41
C ARG A 171 -16.03 5.68 4.64
N ALA A 172 -16.08 6.90 4.13
CA ALA A 172 -17.25 7.77 4.09
C ALA A 172 -17.51 8.23 2.65
N ALA A 173 -18.79 8.48 2.33
CA ALA A 173 -19.25 9.10 1.10
C ALA A 173 -19.95 10.43 1.45
N GLY A 174 -19.68 11.49 0.67
CA GLY A 174 -20.18 12.84 0.97
C GLY A 174 -19.88 13.27 2.41
N ASP A 175 -20.92 13.67 3.13
CA ASP A 175 -20.90 14.11 4.53
C ASP A 175 -21.25 12.99 5.53
N GLN A 176 -21.40 11.75 5.06
CA GLN A 176 -21.76 10.64 5.92
C GLN A 176 -20.64 10.29 6.90
N PRO A 177 -20.97 9.76 8.09
CA PRO A 177 -19.98 9.23 9.01
C PRO A 177 -19.23 8.02 8.42
N LEU A 178 -18.00 7.80 8.90
CA LEU A 178 -17.20 6.61 8.57
C LEU A 178 -17.96 5.31 8.87
N ARG A 179 -17.79 4.33 7.98
CA ARG A 179 -18.35 2.98 8.10
C ARG A 179 -17.29 1.94 7.75
N PRO A 180 -17.30 0.75 8.40
CA PRO A 180 -16.44 -0.35 8.01
C PRO A 180 -16.65 -0.76 6.56
N THR A 181 -15.54 -0.87 5.83
CA THR A 181 -15.57 -1.29 4.42
C THR A 181 -14.69 -2.49 4.12
N MET A 182 -13.63 -2.70 4.89
CA MET A 182 -12.69 -3.79 4.63
C MET A 182 -11.95 -4.16 5.91
N SER A 183 -11.71 -5.44 6.13
CA SER A 183 -10.76 -5.91 7.13
C SER A 183 -10.09 -7.20 6.67
N ALA A 184 -8.86 -7.45 7.10
CA ALA A 184 -8.15 -8.67 6.76
C ALA A 184 -7.20 -9.11 7.86
N ARG A 185 -6.81 -10.38 7.78
CA ARG A 185 -5.68 -10.98 8.50
C ARG A 185 -4.74 -11.60 7.48
N LEU A 186 -3.50 -11.14 7.46
CA LEU A 186 -2.48 -11.56 6.52
C LEU A 186 -1.30 -12.16 7.27
N GLU A 187 -0.93 -13.38 6.90
CA GLU A 187 0.25 -14.06 7.44
C GLU A 187 1.51 -13.58 6.70
N ARG A 188 2.62 -13.44 7.40
CA ARG A 188 3.90 -13.13 6.77
C ARG A 188 4.38 -14.35 5.98
N ILE A 189 4.72 -14.14 4.72
CA ILE A 189 5.28 -15.18 3.84
C ILE A 189 6.73 -14.92 3.44
N ARG A 190 7.20 -13.67 3.59
CA ARG A 190 8.61 -13.29 3.43
C ARG A 190 8.95 -12.16 4.40
#